data_AF-A0A3S1JWZ2-F1
#
_entry.id   AF-A0A3S1JWZ2-F1
#
_cell.length_a   1.000
_cell.length_b   1.000
_cell.length_c   1.000
_cell.angle_alpha   90.00
_cell.angle_beta   90.00
_cell.angle_gamma   90.00
#
_symmetry.space_group_name_H-M   'P 1'
#
loop_
_entity.id
_entity.type
_entity.pdbx_description
1 polymer ?
#
loop_
_entity_poly.entity_id
_entity_poly.type
_entity_poly.pdbx_seq_one_letter_code
_entity_poly.pdbx_strand_id
1 'polypeptide(L)'
;MSQRAAGPRLSDRQRLSWLRLIRTPNVGPATFRDLINRFGSAETALEMLPELMISGGARKIVRIPSIAEAEAEVETARRAGARFVGIGEGDYPPLMKSMDHPPPLLAVKGEGAVFRLPAIAIVGARNASLAGIKMARTLAAELGRDGYGIVSGLARGIDTAAHQGSLATGTIGVLAGGLDLPYPPENA
;
A
#
# COMPACT_ATOMS: atom_id res chain seq x y z
N MET A 1 -4.57 -17.97 16.30
CA MET A 1 -3.18 -17.53 16.05
C MET A 1 -2.81 -17.93 14.63
N SER A 2 -3.00 -17.02 13.66
CA SER A 2 -2.77 -17.31 12.23
C SER A 2 -1.28 -17.19 11.92
N GLN A 3 -0.67 -18.27 11.43
CA GLN A 3 0.74 -18.30 11.05
C GLN A 3 0.98 -17.31 9.90
N ARG A 4 1.74 -16.24 10.17
CA ARG A 4 2.21 -15.29 9.15
C ARG A 4 3.12 -16.03 8.17
N ALA A 5 2.85 -15.90 6.87
CA ALA A 5 3.65 -16.54 5.82
C ALA A 5 5.14 -16.14 5.90
N ALA A 6 6.02 -17.14 5.77
CA ALA A 6 7.47 -17.07 5.94
C ALA A 6 8.21 -16.49 4.72
N GLY A 7 7.82 -15.30 4.26
CA GLY A 7 8.64 -14.53 3.32
C GLY A 7 9.84 -13.87 4.01
N PRO A 8 10.90 -13.49 3.27
CA PRO A 8 11.97 -12.67 3.82
C PRO A 8 11.34 -11.39 4.38
N ARG A 9 11.70 -11.04 5.62
CA ARG A 9 11.23 -9.81 6.27
C ARG A 9 12.34 -8.78 6.27
N LEU A 10 11.98 -7.55 5.95
CA LEU A 10 12.91 -6.43 6.11
C LEU A 10 13.15 -6.25 7.62
N SER A 11 14.42 -6.13 8.00
CA SER A 11 14.78 -5.61 9.32
C SER A 11 14.25 -4.18 9.48
N ASP A 12 14.12 -3.71 10.71
CA ASP A 12 13.65 -2.34 10.98
C ASP A 12 14.55 -1.30 10.32
N ARG A 13 15.87 -1.52 10.35
CA ARG A 13 16.85 -0.67 9.66
C ARG A 13 16.58 -0.62 8.15
N GLN A 14 16.41 -1.77 7.50
CA GLN A 14 16.12 -1.82 6.06
C GLN A 14 14.80 -1.14 5.73
N ARG A 15 13.77 -1.34 6.56
CA ARG A 15 12.47 -0.70 6.38
C ARG A 15 12.56 0.82 6.47
N LEU A 16 13.33 1.35 7.41
CA LEU A 16 13.61 2.79 7.51
C LEU A 16 14.36 3.29 6.28
N SER A 17 15.39 2.58 5.81
CA SER A 17 16.12 2.93 4.59
C SER A 17 15.21 2.96 3.37
N TRP A 18 14.36 1.95 3.20
CA TRP A 18 13.37 1.87 2.13
C TRP A 18 12.37 3.04 2.20
N LEU A 19 11.88 3.36 3.40
CA LEU A 19 10.94 4.46 3.59
C LEU A 19 11.58 5.80 3.24
N ARG A 20 12.80 6.07 3.73
CA ARG A 20 13.56 7.28 3.38
C ARG A 20 13.78 7.40 1.88
N LEU A 21 14.14 6.30 1.22
CA LEU A 21 14.42 6.27 -0.21
C LEU A 21 13.17 6.60 -1.03
N ILE A 22 12.03 5.92 -0.78
CA ILE A 22 10.78 6.17 -1.52
C ILE A 22 10.11 7.51 -1.16
N ARG A 23 10.47 8.13 -0.03
CA ARG A 23 10.04 9.47 0.38
C ARG A 23 10.97 10.58 -0.12
N THR A 24 12.11 10.23 -0.72
CA THR A 24 13.02 11.22 -1.31
C THR A 24 12.37 11.82 -2.57
N PRO A 25 12.36 13.16 -2.74
CA PRO A 25 11.81 13.78 -3.94
C PRO A 25 12.40 13.21 -5.23
N ASN A 26 11.55 13.03 -6.25
CA ASN A 26 11.89 12.42 -7.55
C ASN A 26 12.24 10.93 -7.50
N VAL A 27 12.13 10.26 -6.34
CA VAL A 27 12.23 8.80 -6.25
C VAL A 27 10.82 8.20 -6.22
N GLY A 28 10.32 7.81 -7.39
CA GLY A 28 9.11 6.99 -7.52
C GLY A 28 9.42 5.49 -7.51
N PRO A 29 8.41 4.59 -7.60
CA PRO A 29 8.63 3.15 -7.57
C PRO A 29 9.56 2.61 -8.67
N ALA A 30 9.53 3.22 -9.87
CA ALA A 30 10.46 2.88 -10.96
C ALA A 30 11.91 3.23 -10.58
N THR A 31 12.16 4.50 -10.22
CA THR A 31 13.48 4.97 -9.78
C THR A 31 13.99 4.20 -8.57
N PHE A 32 13.12 3.89 -7.61
CA PHE A 32 13.45 3.07 -6.45
C PHE A 32 14.01 1.72 -6.89
N ARG A 33 13.29 1.01 -7.79
CA ARG A 33 13.74 -0.27 -8.33
C ARG A 33 15.09 -0.15 -9.02
N ASP A 34 15.28 0.87 -9.85
CA ASP A 34 16.55 1.07 -10.57
C ASP A 34 17.72 1.31 -9.61
N LEU A 35 17.49 2.09 -8.56
CA LEU A 35 18.48 2.33 -7.51
C LEU A 35 18.82 1.06 -6.73
N ILE A 36 17.82 0.25 -6.34
CA ILE A 36 18.07 -1.04 -5.67
C ILE A 36 18.82 -2.00 -6.60
N ASN A 37 18.44 -2.09 -7.88
CA ASN A 37 19.12 -2.95 -8.85
C ASN A 37 20.58 -2.52 -9.08
N ARG A 38 20.84 -1.21 -9.10
CA ARG A 38 22.18 -0.67 -9.34
C ARG A 38 23.11 -0.76 -8.13
N PHE A 39 22.59 -0.52 -6.92
CA PHE A 39 23.41 -0.40 -5.70
C PHE A 39 23.23 -1.56 -4.72
N GLY A 40 22.32 -2.49 -5.00
CA GLY A 40 22.04 -3.68 -4.19
C GLY A 40 21.22 -3.44 -2.91
N SER A 41 21.24 -2.22 -2.35
CA SER A 41 20.51 -1.89 -1.13
C SER A 41 20.00 -0.45 -1.10
N ALA A 42 18.99 -0.18 -0.26
CA ALA A 42 18.47 1.17 -0.07
C ALA A 42 19.47 2.05 0.70
N GLU A 43 20.24 1.45 1.62
CA GLU A 43 21.31 2.09 2.38
C GLU A 43 22.36 2.67 1.43
N THR A 44 22.93 1.84 0.57
CA THR A 44 23.95 2.27 -0.41
C THR A 44 23.34 3.24 -1.42
N ALA A 45 22.10 3.01 -1.87
CA ALA A 45 21.44 3.97 -2.76
C ALA A 45 21.30 5.36 -2.12
N LEU A 46 20.94 5.45 -0.84
CA LEU A 46 20.84 6.73 -0.11
C LEU A 46 22.20 7.43 0.02
N GLU A 47 23.28 6.68 0.21
CA GLU A 47 24.65 7.21 0.25
C GLU A 47 25.08 7.78 -1.11
N MET A 48 24.71 7.10 -2.21
CA MET A 48 25.09 7.48 -3.57
C MET A 48 24.19 8.55 -4.21
N LEU A 49 22.98 8.75 -3.67
CA LEU A 49 21.98 9.69 -4.23
C LEU A 49 22.52 11.12 -4.43
N PRO A 50 23.23 11.73 -3.46
CA PRO A 50 23.79 13.08 -3.64
C PRO A 50 24.74 13.17 -4.85
N GLU A 51 25.61 12.18 -5.04
CA GLU A 51 26.54 12.15 -6.18
C GLU A 51 25.81 11.95 -7.51
N LEU A 52 24.77 11.10 -7.54
CA LEU A 52 23.93 10.92 -8.71
C LEU A 52 23.19 12.20 -9.11
N MET A 53 22.71 12.97 -8.13
CA MET A 53 22.04 14.24 -8.40
C MET A 53 23.02 15.24 -9.04
N ILE A 54 24.24 15.36 -8.49
CA ILE A 54 25.27 16.26 -9.02
C ILE A 54 25.67 15.84 -10.44
N SER A 55 25.98 14.57 -10.65
CA SER A 55 26.36 14.05 -11.98
C SER A 55 25.23 14.13 -13.01
N GLY A 56 23.97 14.03 -12.58
CA GLY A 56 22.79 14.26 -13.41
C GLY A 56 22.47 15.74 -13.71
N GLY A 57 23.34 16.67 -13.31
CA GLY A 57 23.16 18.10 -13.59
C GLY A 57 22.15 18.80 -12.68
N ALA A 58 21.79 18.20 -11.53
CA ALA A 58 20.90 18.86 -10.58
C ALA A 58 21.57 20.11 -10.01
N ARG A 59 20.91 21.26 -10.16
CA ARG A 59 21.38 22.54 -9.60
C ARG A 59 21.32 22.59 -8.08
N LYS A 60 20.54 21.70 -7.46
CA LYS A 60 20.36 21.59 -6.02
C LYS A 60 20.14 20.14 -5.64
N ILE A 61 20.86 19.68 -4.61
CA ILE A 61 20.64 18.37 -3.99
C ILE A 61 19.27 18.39 -3.33
N VAL A 62 18.38 17.48 -3.74
CA VAL A 62 17.06 17.37 -3.10
C VAL A 62 17.21 16.75 -1.71
N ARG A 63 16.35 17.18 -0.80
CA ARG A 63 16.39 16.76 0.60
C ARG A 63 16.08 15.27 0.71
N ILE A 64 17.02 14.50 1.25
CA ILE A 64 16.80 13.12 1.67
C ILE A 64 16.22 13.13 3.09
N PRO A 65 15.09 12.46 3.36
CA PRO A 65 14.54 12.36 4.72
C PRO A 65 15.57 11.78 5.71
N SER A 66 15.59 12.32 6.92
CA SER A 66 16.41 11.81 8.02
C SER A 66 15.88 10.48 8.56
N ILE A 67 16.70 9.78 9.36
CA ILE A 67 16.26 8.57 10.06
C ILE A 67 15.11 8.89 11.03
N ALA A 68 15.24 9.97 11.80
CA ALA A 68 14.23 10.40 12.76
C ALA A 68 12.87 10.70 12.11
N GLU A 69 12.85 11.27 10.89
CA GLU A 69 11.59 11.48 10.15
C GLU A 69 10.93 10.16 9.74
N ALA A 70 11.73 9.20 9.26
CA ALA A 70 11.20 7.88 8.90
C ALA A 70 10.71 7.10 10.13
N GLU A 71 11.41 7.21 11.26
CA GLU A 71 10.98 6.62 12.54
C GLU A 71 9.66 7.24 13.00
N ALA A 72 9.50 8.56 12.91
CA ALA A 72 8.27 9.25 13.23
C ALA A 72 7.09 8.82 12.34
N GLU A 73 7.32 8.60 11.04
CA GLU A 73 6.30 8.11 10.11
C GLU A 73 5.90 6.65 10.42
N VAL A 74 6.87 5.77 10.70
CA VAL A 74 6.62 4.39 11.13
C VAL A 74 5.80 4.36 12.42
N GLU A 75 6.16 5.18 13.40
CA GLU A 75 5.45 5.27 14.68
C GLU A 75 4.04 5.85 14.51
N THR A 76 3.86 6.83 13.62
CA THR A 76 2.54 7.38 13.27
C THR A 76 1.65 6.30 12.67
N ALA A 77 2.15 5.51 11.71
CA ALA A 77 1.42 4.37 11.15
C ALA A 77 1.09 3.34 12.24
N ARG A 78 2.05 3.01 13.12
CA ARG A 78 1.86 2.07 14.22
C ARG A 78 0.75 2.51 15.17
N ARG A 79 0.71 3.80 15.56
CA ARG A 79 -0.36 4.37 16.40
C ARG A 79 -1.73 4.31 15.74
N ALA A 80 -1.79 4.43 14.41
CA ALA A 80 -3.02 4.24 13.62
C ALA A 80 -3.43 2.76 13.43
N GLY A 81 -2.70 1.81 14.04
CA GLY A 81 -2.95 0.37 13.88
C GLY A 81 -2.47 -0.20 12.54
N ALA A 82 -1.62 0.54 11.84
CA ALA A 82 -1.05 0.17 10.56
C ALA A 82 0.42 -0.24 10.68
N ARG A 83 0.93 -0.91 9.65
CA ARG A 83 2.34 -1.26 9.52
C ARG A 83 2.80 -1.07 8.09
N PHE A 84 4.04 -0.67 7.89
CA PHE A 84 4.66 -0.73 6.57
C PHE A 84 5.02 -2.16 6.23
N VAL A 85 4.66 -2.62 5.03
CA VAL A 85 4.95 -3.95 4.49
C VAL A 85 5.71 -3.77 3.18
N GLY A 86 6.88 -4.39 3.08
CA GLY A 86 7.73 -4.32 1.91
C GLY A 86 7.38 -5.35 0.85
N ILE A 87 7.69 -5.02 -0.41
CA ILE A 87 7.57 -5.97 -1.50
C ILE A 87 8.38 -7.23 -1.19
N GLY A 88 7.74 -8.40 -1.30
CA GLY A 88 8.35 -9.69 -0.98
C GLY A 88 7.97 -10.24 0.40
N GLU A 89 7.52 -9.39 1.33
CA GLU A 89 7.04 -9.85 2.64
C GLU A 89 5.70 -10.60 2.53
N GLY A 90 5.41 -11.47 3.51
CA GLY A 90 4.24 -12.35 3.48
C GLY A 90 2.88 -11.63 3.51
N ASP A 91 2.83 -10.41 4.05
CA ASP A 91 1.62 -9.58 4.10
C ASP A 91 1.52 -8.62 2.90
N TYR A 92 2.43 -8.70 1.92
CA TYR A 92 2.38 -7.87 0.71
C TYR A 92 1.46 -8.52 -0.33
N PRO A 93 0.48 -7.81 -0.92
CA PRO A 93 -0.45 -8.38 -1.90
C PRO A 93 0.27 -9.00 -3.09
N PRO A 94 0.11 -10.31 -3.36
CA PRO A 94 0.80 -10.98 -4.47
C PRO A 94 0.49 -10.34 -5.83
N LEU A 95 -0.76 -9.95 -6.08
CA LEU A 95 -1.19 -9.30 -7.33
C LEU A 95 -0.52 -7.95 -7.56
N MET A 96 -0.14 -7.20 -6.52
CA MET A 96 0.58 -5.95 -6.72
C MET A 96 1.98 -6.18 -7.27
N LYS A 97 2.61 -7.34 -7.00
CA LYS A 97 3.95 -7.65 -7.49
C LYS A 97 4.02 -7.77 -9.03
N SER A 98 2.89 -8.02 -9.70
CA SER A 98 2.83 -8.09 -11.17
C SER A 98 2.65 -6.74 -11.86
N MET A 99 2.53 -5.63 -11.10
CA MET A 99 2.52 -4.29 -11.68
C MET A 99 3.90 -3.95 -12.25
N ASP A 100 3.96 -3.11 -13.28
CA ASP A 100 5.22 -2.63 -13.86
C ASP A 100 6.11 -1.98 -12.80
N HIS A 101 5.51 -1.13 -11.96
CA HIS A 101 6.17 -0.37 -10.91
C HIS A 101 5.42 -0.50 -9.58
N PRO A 102 5.53 -1.66 -8.90
CA PRO A 102 4.85 -1.94 -7.64
C PRO A 102 5.40 -1.02 -6.54
N PRO A 103 4.54 -0.52 -5.63
CA PRO A 103 5.01 0.25 -4.49
C PRO A 103 5.99 -0.58 -3.65
N PRO A 104 7.20 -0.09 -3.35
CA PRO A 104 8.18 -0.88 -2.58
C PRO A 104 7.74 -1.10 -1.14
N LEU A 105 6.98 -0.15 -0.57
CA LEU A 105 6.34 -0.24 0.75
C LEU A 105 4.85 0.08 0.62
N LEU A 106 4.03 -0.66 1.37
CA LEU A 106 2.60 -0.41 1.56
C LEU A 106 2.32 -0.20 3.04
N ALA A 107 1.52 0.81 3.39
CA ALA A 107 0.98 0.91 4.73
C ALA A 107 -0.30 0.07 4.81
N VAL A 108 -0.30 -0.95 5.68
CA VAL A 108 -1.39 -1.93 5.81
C VAL A 108 -1.98 -1.85 7.21
N LYS A 109 -3.29 -1.59 7.28
CA LYS A 109 -4.10 -1.67 8.51
C LYS A 109 -5.00 -2.90 8.43
N GLY A 110 -5.04 -3.69 9.51
CA GLY A 110 -5.77 -4.95 9.56
C GLY A 110 -4.96 -6.18 9.14
N GLU A 111 -5.67 -7.28 8.88
CA GLU A 111 -5.10 -8.61 8.69
C GLU A 111 -4.71 -8.89 7.24
N GLY A 112 -3.46 -9.34 7.00
CA GLY A 112 -2.95 -9.64 5.66
C GLY A 112 -3.52 -10.90 5.02
N ALA A 113 -4.35 -11.66 5.76
CA ALA A 113 -4.91 -12.92 5.27
C ALA A 113 -5.78 -12.76 4.02
N VAL A 114 -6.49 -11.63 3.91
CA VAL A 114 -7.36 -11.30 2.76
C VAL A 114 -6.59 -11.20 1.44
N PHE A 115 -5.29 -10.85 1.49
CA PHE A 115 -4.46 -10.75 0.29
C PHE A 115 -4.12 -12.09 -0.35
N ARG A 116 -4.43 -13.22 0.32
CA ARG A 116 -4.24 -14.56 -0.23
C ARG A 116 -5.43 -15.05 -1.05
N LEU A 117 -6.57 -14.35 -0.95
CA LEU A 117 -7.74 -14.68 -1.75
C LEU A 117 -7.54 -14.17 -3.19
N PRO A 118 -8.10 -14.86 -4.21
CA PRO A 118 -8.26 -14.25 -5.52
C PRO A 118 -9.11 -12.98 -5.36
N ALA A 119 -8.67 -11.87 -5.96
CA ALA A 119 -9.26 -10.57 -5.72
C ALA A 119 -10.12 -10.11 -6.92
N ILE A 120 -11.28 -9.52 -6.63
CA ILE A 120 -12.13 -8.85 -7.62
C ILE A 120 -12.33 -7.41 -7.21
N ALA A 121 -12.05 -6.49 -8.13
CA ALA A 121 -12.35 -5.07 -7.93
C ALA A 121 -13.81 -4.79 -8.29
N ILE A 122 -14.55 -4.15 -7.37
CA ILE A 122 -15.89 -3.61 -7.64
C ILE A 122 -15.79 -2.10 -7.48
N VAL A 123 -16.05 -1.36 -8.55
CA VAL A 123 -15.97 0.10 -8.57
C VAL A 123 -17.22 0.67 -9.21
N GLY A 124 -17.57 1.92 -8.89
CA GLY A 124 -18.67 2.57 -9.59
C GLY A 124 -18.98 3.98 -9.12
N ALA A 125 -20.21 4.43 -9.41
CA ALA A 125 -20.63 5.79 -9.17
C ALA A 125 -20.65 6.14 -7.67
N ARG A 126 -20.16 7.34 -7.35
CA ARG A 126 -20.27 7.93 -6.00
C ARG A 126 -21.70 8.31 -5.62
N ASN A 127 -22.50 8.68 -6.61
CA ASN A 127 -23.93 8.92 -6.49
C ASN A 127 -24.69 7.83 -7.27
N ALA A 128 -24.83 6.67 -6.65
CA ALA A 128 -25.46 5.50 -7.26
C ALA A 128 -26.95 5.41 -6.93
N SER A 129 -27.74 4.84 -7.84
CA SER A 129 -29.14 4.52 -7.57
C SER A 129 -29.25 3.42 -6.51
N LEU A 130 -30.39 3.34 -5.82
CA LEU A 130 -30.67 2.26 -4.86
C LEU A 130 -30.55 0.87 -5.49
N ALA A 131 -30.95 0.74 -6.77
CA ALA A 131 -30.80 -0.49 -7.52
C ALA A 131 -29.31 -0.85 -7.73
N GLY A 132 -28.47 0.13 -8.09
CA GLY A 132 -27.03 -0.06 -8.24
C GLY A 132 -26.35 -0.44 -6.92
N ILE A 133 -26.70 0.24 -5.83
CA ILE A 133 -26.22 -0.08 -4.47
C ILE A 133 -26.59 -1.53 -4.09
N LYS A 134 -27.86 -1.91 -4.30
CA LYS A 134 -28.33 -3.28 -4.01
C LYS A 134 -27.56 -4.32 -4.83
N MET A 135 -27.41 -4.07 -6.13
CA MET A 135 -26.69 -4.98 -7.03
C MET A 135 -25.23 -5.15 -6.62
N ALA A 136 -24.50 -4.06 -6.36
CA ALA A 136 -23.10 -4.12 -5.94
C ALA A 136 -22.92 -4.88 -4.62
N ARG A 137 -23.80 -4.64 -3.64
CA ARG A 137 -23.78 -5.35 -2.36
C ARG A 137 -24.05 -6.85 -2.53
N THR A 138 -25.05 -7.22 -3.33
CA THR A 138 -25.39 -8.64 -3.58
C THR A 138 -24.23 -9.34 -4.30
N LEU A 139 -23.70 -8.73 -5.36
CA LEU A 139 -22.58 -9.28 -6.13
C LEU A 139 -21.34 -9.49 -5.23
N ALA A 140 -21.00 -8.50 -4.41
CA ALA A 140 -19.88 -8.61 -3.47
C ALA A 140 -20.07 -9.73 -2.45
N ALA A 141 -21.29 -9.92 -1.95
CA ALA A 141 -21.61 -10.99 -1.01
C ALA A 141 -21.53 -12.38 -1.66
N GLU A 142 -22.01 -12.52 -2.90
CA GLU A 142 -21.96 -13.78 -3.65
C GLU A 142 -20.52 -14.17 -3.99
N LEU A 143 -19.76 -13.25 -4.59
CA LEU A 143 -18.34 -13.46 -4.87
C LEU A 143 -17.55 -13.77 -3.60
N GLY A 144 -17.85 -13.08 -2.49
CA GLY A 144 -17.25 -13.36 -1.20
C GLY A 144 -17.49 -14.80 -0.71
N ARG A 145 -18.71 -15.32 -0.86
CA ARG A 145 -19.04 -16.71 -0.50
C ARG A 145 -18.32 -17.72 -1.39
N ASP A 146 -18.06 -17.34 -2.64
CA ASP A 146 -17.30 -18.16 -3.60
C ASP A 146 -15.78 -18.06 -3.39
N GLY A 147 -15.33 -17.38 -2.33
CA GLY A 147 -13.92 -17.33 -1.91
C GLY A 147 -13.11 -16.19 -2.49
N TYR A 148 -13.75 -15.18 -3.09
CA TYR A 148 -13.06 -13.99 -3.59
C TYR A 148 -12.94 -12.90 -2.52
N GLY A 149 -11.78 -12.23 -2.48
CA GLY A 149 -11.60 -10.98 -1.76
C GLY A 149 -12.09 -9.80 -2.58
N ILE A 150 -12.91 -8.93 -2.00
CA ILE A 150 -13.42 -7.74 -2.71
C ILE A 150 -12.50 -6.54 -2.48
N VAL A 151 -12.09 -5.88 -3.56
CA VAL A 151 -11.24 -4.69 -3.52
C VAL A 151 -12.03 -3.47 -4.00
N SER A 152 -11.95 -2.36 -3.28
CA SER A 152 -12.58 -1.10 -3.68
C SER A 152 -11.90 0.11 -3.02
N GLY A 153 -12.21 1.33 -3.47
CA GLY A 153 -11.55 2.58 -3.04
C GLY A 153 -12.18 3.29 -1.84
N LEU A 154 -13.02 2.63 -1.04
CA LEU A 154 -13.72 3.21 0.13
C LEU A 154 -14.54 4.48 -0.18
N ALA A 155 -14.86 4.77 -1.44
CA ALA A 155 -15.69 5.91 -1.79
C ALA A 155 -17.16 5.71 -1.37
N ARG A 156 -17.96 6.78 -1.33
CA ARG A 156 -19.42 6.66 -1.22
C ARG A 156 -20.00 5.90 -2.41
N GLY A 157 -21.21 5.37 -2.26
CA GLY A 157 -21.96 4.74 -3.34
C GLY A 157 -21.59 3.27 -3.52
N ILE A 158 -21.18 2.90 -4.74
CA ILE A 158 -20.90 1.50 -5.11
C ILE A 158 -19.80 0.88 -4.24
N ASP A 159 -18.72 1.61 -3.99
CA ASP A 159 -17.59 1.15 -3.18
C ASP A 159 -18.01 0.78 -1.75
N THR A 160 -18.73 1.68 -1.05
CA THR A 160 -19.32 1.38 0.27
C THR A 160 -20.18 0.12 0.23
N ALA A 161 -21.04 -0.02 -0.79
CA ALA A 161 -21.93 -1.17 -0.92
C ALA A 161 -21.18 -2.48 -1.13
N ALA A 162 -20.12 -2.46 -1.94
CA ALA A 162 -19.25 -3.62 -2.18
C ALA A 162 -18.54 -4.06 -0.90
N HIS A 163 -17.98 -3.11 -0.14
CA HIS A 163 -17.38 -3.41 1.16
C HIS A 163 -18.40 -4.00 2.14
N GLN A 164 -19.56 -3.37 2.28
CA GLN A 164 -20.63 -3.87 3.17
C GLN A 164 -21.11 -5.29 2.81
N GLY A 165 -21.14 -5.63 1.52
CA GLY A 165 -21.50 -6.98 1.06
C GLY A 165 -20.47 -8.05 1.40
N SER A 166 -19.20 -7.67 1.59
CA SER A 166 -18.06 -8.57 1.71
C SER A 166 -17.35 -8.56 3.07
N LEU A 167 -17.90 -7.86 4.07
CA LEU A 167 -17.30 -7.78 5.43
C LEU A 167 -17.05 -9.16 6.06
N ALA A 168 -17.98 -10.10 5.88
CA ALA A 168 -17.88 -11.43 6.49
C ALA A 168 -16.89 -12.36 5.78
N THR A 169 -16.55 -12.08 4.52
CA THR A 169 -15.78 -12.97 3.65
C THR A 169 -14.36 -12.44 3.37
N GLY A 170 -14.18 -11.11 3.45
CA GLY A 170 -12.91 -10.43 3.26
C GLY A 170 -13.02 -9.30 2.24
N THR A 171 -12.62 -8.11 2.65
CA THR A 171 -12.63 -6.91 1.80
C THR A 171 -11.37 -6.08 2.01
N ILE A 172 -10.92 -5.39 0.96
CA ILE A 172 -9.70 -4.59 0.92
C ILE A 172 -10.06 -3.18 0.45
N GLY A 173 -9.90 -2.21 1.34
CA GLY A 173 -10.02 -0.79 1.01
C GLY A 173 -8.68 -0.21 0.54
N VAL A 174 -8.66 0.43 -0.63
CA VAL A 174 -7.49 1.15 -1.14
C VAL A 174 -7.70 2.65 -0.98
N LEU A 175 -6.87 3.30 -0.16
CA LEU A 175 -6.97 4.72 0.12
C LEU A 175 -6.08 5.53 -0.83
N ALA A 176 -6.62 6.64 -1.34
CA ALA A 176 -5.87 7.59 -2.18
C ALA A 176 -4.98 8.56 -1.36
N GLY A 177 -4.98 8.45 -0.03
CA GLY A 177 -4.26 9.33 0.90
C GLY A 177 -3.66 8.58 2.10
N GLY A 178 -3.15 9.34 3.08
CA GLY A 178 -2.59 8.78 4.31
C GLY A 178 -3.63 7.99 5.11
N LEU A 179 -3.19 6.95 5.82
CA LEU A 179 -4.07 6.13 6.67
C LEU A 179 -4.66 6.89 7.87
N ASP A 180 -4.06 8.03 8.20
CA ASP A 180 -4.47 9.01 9.21
C ASP A 180 -5.55 9.99 8.72
N LEU A 181 -5.81 10.03 7.40
CA LEU A 181 -6.82 10.86 6.76
C LEU A 181 -7.74 10.01 5.86
N PRO A 182 -8.49 9.05 6.43
CA PRO A 182 -9.46 8.30 5.65
C PRO A 182 -10.49 9.27 5.03
N TYR A 183 -10.64 9.16 3.71
CA TYR A 183 -11.59 9.96 2.94
C TYR A 183 -12.49 9.03 2.12
N PRO A 184 -13.82 9.23 2.14
CA PRO A 184 -14.56 10.30 2.82
C PRO A 184 -14.81 10.02 4.33
N PRO A 185 -15.05 11.04 5.18
CA PRO A 185 -15.20 10.87 6.63
C PRO A 185 -16.31 9.90 7.05
N GLU A 186 -17.35 9.75 6.23
CA GLU A 186 -18.46 8.83 6.49
C GLU A 186 -18.06 7.35 6.35
N ASN A 187 -16.90 7.07 5.74
CA ASN A 187 -16.34 5.74 5.53
C ASN A 187 -14.98 5.56 6.27
N ALA A 188 -14.67 6.46 7.22
CA ALA A 188 -13.45 6.44 8.02
C ALA A 188 -13.46 5.41 9.16
#